data_AF-A0A970P0Z3-F1
#
_entry.id   AF-A0A970P0Z3-F1
#
_cell.length_a   1.000
_cell.length_b   1.000
_cell.length_c   1.000
_cell.angle_alpha   90.00
_cell.angle_beta   90.00
_cell.angle_gamma   90.00
#
_symmetry.space_group_name_H-M   'P 1'
#
loop_
_entity.id
_entity.type
_entity.pdbx_description
1 polymer ?
#
loop_
_entity_poly.entity_id
_entity_poly.type
_entity_poly.pdbx_seq_one_letter_code
_entity_poly.pdbx_strand_id
1 'polypeptide(L)' 'MRNMMNDKKNTAFKSPDLEKLQAVVIDVKTRIYIAIGADPEKARENYFARLEAKKP' A
#
# COMPACT_ATOMS: atom_id res chain seq x y z
N MET A 1 22.61 38.57 0.80
CA MET A 1 21.49 37.68 1.20
C MET A 1 21.42 36.54 0.21
N ARG A 2 21.54 35.27 0.64
CA ARG A 2 21.31 34.10 -0.23
C ARG A 2 19.86 33.65 -0.01
N ASN A 3 19.02 33.78 -1.03
CA ASN A 3 17.69 33.14 -1.02
C ASN A 3 17.88 31.65 -1.25
N MET A 4 17.69 30.87 -0.19
CA MET A 4 17.60 29.42 -0.25
C MET A 4 16.17 29.06 -0.62
N MET A 5 15.89 28.89 -1.92
CA MET A 5 14.64 28.26 -2.36
C MET A 5 14.70 26.78 -1.97
N ASN A 6 14.10 26.44 -0.83
CA ASN A 6 13.72 25.06 -0.56
C ASN A 6 12.55 24.73 -1.50
N ASP A 7 12.88 24.24 -2.70
CA ASP A 7 11.92 23.55 -3.55
C ASP A 7 11.37 22.35 -2.79
N LYS A 8 10.30 22.58 -2.05
CA LYS A 8 9.43 21.53 -1.53
C LYS A 8 8.93 20.82 -2.77
N LYS A 9 9.60 19.72 -3.14
CA LYS A 9 9.11 18.78 -4.15
C LYS A 9 7.72 18.39 -3.67
N ASN A 10 6.70 19.03 -4.23
CA ASN A 10 5.32 18.62 -4.07
C ASN A 10 5.24 17.31 -4.84
N THR A 11 5.72 16.23 -4.22
CA THR A 11 5.39 14.87 -4.64
C THR A 11 3.89 14.83 -4.51
N ALA A 12 3.20 15.11 -5.61
CA ALA A 12 1.79 14.90 -5.76
C ALA A 12 1.57 13.42 -5.49
N PHE A 13 1.40 13.10 -4.21
CA PHE A 13 1.14 11.75 -3.73
C PHE A 13 -0.29 11.46 -4.15
N LYS A 14 -0.43 11.07 -5.42
CA LYS A 14 -1.69 10.60 -5.95
C LYS A 14 -1.97 9.32 -5.19
N SER A 15 -2.93 9.41 -4.27
CA SER A 15 -3.44 8.22 -3.62
C SER A 15 -3.97 7.29 -4.71
N PRO A 16 -3.66 5.99 -4.64
CA PRO A 16 -4.17 5.04 -5.60
C PRO A 16 -5.71 5.07 -5.59
N ASP A 17 -6.28 4.97 -6.78
CA ASP A 17 -7.72 4.99 -6.98
C ASP A 17 -8.33 3.69 -6.42
N LEU A 18 -9.12 3.82 -5.35
CA LEU A 18 -9.72 2.68 -4.65
C LEU A 18 -10.79 1.99 -5.50
N GLU A 19 -11.41 2.70 -6.45
CA GLU A 19 -12.41 2.11 -7.36
C GLU A 19 -11.79 1.06 -8.29
N LYS A 20 -10.47 1.13 -8.49
CA LYS A 20 -9.71 0.18 -9.30
C LYS A 20 -9.14 -0.99 -8.49
N LEU A 21 -9.45 -1.06 -7.20
CA LEU A 21 -8.88 -2.04 -6.28
C LEU A 21 -9.98 -2.82 -5.56
N GLN A 22 -9.66 -4.05 -5.22
CA GLN A 22 -10.45 -4.92 -4.38
C GLN A 22 -9.86 -4.95 -2.96
N ALA A 23 -10.69 -4.66 -1.97
CA ALA A 23 -10.32 -4.82 -0.57
C ALA A 23 -10.37 -6.31 -0.17
N VAL A 24 -9.28 -6.80 0.39
CA VAL A 24 -9.17 -8.12 1.00
C VAL A 24 -8.99 -7.93 2.51
N VAL A 25 -9.92 -8.49 3.27
CA VAL A 25 -9.88 -8.47 4.73
C VAL A 25 -8.96 -9.59 5.19
N ILE A 26 -7.92 -9.23 5.95
CA ILE A 26 -6.98 -10.18 6.57
C ILE A 26 -7.48 -10.54 7.97
N ASP A 27 -7.82 -9.52 8.76
CA ASP A 27 -8.37 -9.64 10.10
C ASP A 27 -9.31 -8.45 10.40
N VAL A 28 -9.81 -8.33 11.64
CA VAL A 28 -10.74 -7.26 12.06
C VAL A 28 -10.16 -5.85 11.87
N LYS A 29 -8.84 -5.69 11.98
CA LYS A 29 -8.10 -4.42 11.91
C LYS A 29 -7.35 -4.22 10.59
N THR A 30 -7.03 -5.30 9.87
CA THR A 30 -6.14 -5.28 8.71
C THR A 30 -6.91 -5.54 7.42
N ARG A 31 -6.82 -4.58 6.49
CA ARG A 31 -7.32 -4.71 5.12
C ARG A 31 -6.21 -4.35 4.14
N ILE A 32 -6.07 -5.15 3.10
CA ILE A 32 -5.14 -4.89 1.99
C ILE A 32 -5.94 -4.64 0.72
N TYR A 33 -5.37 -3.88 -0.22
CA TYR A 33 -6.00 -3.58 -1.50
C TYR A 33 -5.18 -4.23 -2.62
N ILE A 34 -5.85 -5.00 -3.47
CA ILE A 34 -5.26 -5.68 -4.63
C ILE A 34 -5.98 -5.26 -5.91
N ALA A 35 -5.41 -5.54 -7.08
CA ALA A 35 -6.09 -5.27 -8.34
C ALA A 35 -7.39 -6.07 -8.46
N ILE A 36 -8.40 -5.50 -9.13
CA ILE A 36 -9.66 -6.21 -9.42
C ILE A 36 -9.35 -7.43 -10.28
N GLY A 37 -9.83 -8.60 -9.85
CA GLY A 37 -9.57 -9.88 -10.51
C GLY A 37 -8.28 -10.59 -10.08
N ALA A 38 -7.46 -9.98 -9.22
CA ALA A 38 -6.38 -10.67 -8.57
C ALA A 38 -6.92 -11.64 -7.49
N ASP A 39 -6.20 -12.74 -7.27
CA ASP A 39 -6.60 -13.77 -6.32
C ASP A 39 -6.47 -13.26 -4.86
N PRO A 40 -7.57 -13.15 -4.11
CA PRO A 40 -7.55 -12.72 -2.73
C PRO A 40 -6.83 -13.72 -1.81
N GLU A 41 -6.86 -15.02 -2.07
CA GLU A 41 -6.20 -16.03 -1.22
C GLU A 41 -4.68 -15.89 -1.31
N LYS A 42 -4.15 -15.88 -2.53
CA LYS A 42 -2.72 -15.62 -2.78
C LYS A 42 -2.27 -14.28 -2.20
N ALA A 43 -3.12 -13.26 -2.21
CA ALA A 43 -2.81 -11.97 -1.58
C ALA A 43 -2.68 -12.08 -0.05
N ARG A 44 -3.52 -12.88 0.60
CA ARG A 44 -3.43 -13.17 2.04
C ARG A 44 -2.14 -13.93 2.37
N GLU A 45 -1.84 -14.99 1.62
CA GLU A 45 -0.61 -15.78 1.80
C GLU A 45 0.63 -14.90 1.70
N ASN A 46 0.72 -14.07 0.66
CA ASN A 46 1.82 -13.13 0.47
C ASN A 46 1.95 -12.13 1.63
N TYR A 47 0.83 -11.68 2.21
CA TYR A 47 0.85 -10.79 3.36
C TYR A 47 1.47 -11.48 4.58
N PHE A 48 1.05 -12.71 4.89
CA PHE A 48 1.62 -13.47 6.01
C PHE A 48 3.09 -13.84 5.79
N ALA A 49 3.47 -14.29 4.59
CA ALA A 49 4.86 -14.59 4.26
C ALA A 49 5.79 -13.38 4.47
N ARG A 50 5.31 -12.17 4.13
CA ARG A 50 6.04 -10.92 4.38
C ARG A 50 6.17 -10.60 5.86
N LEU A 51 5.14 -10.87 6.66
CA LEU A 51 5.21 -10.67 8.11
C LEU A 51 6.22 -11.64 8.76
N GLU A 52 6.26 -12.89 8.31
CA GLU A 52 7.23 -13.87 8.81
C GLU A 52 8.66 -13.51 8.44
N ALA A 53 8.90 -13.06 7.20
CA ALA A 53 10.21 -12.59 6.76
C ALA A 53 10.69 -11.32 7.48
N LYS A 54 9.79 -10.60 8.16
CA LYS A 54 10.08 -9.38 8.92
C LYS A 54 10.30 -9.65 10.43
N LYS A 55 10.28 -10.91 10.87
CA LYS A 55 10.74 -11.26 12.23
C LYS A 55 12.23 -10.89 12.35
N PRO A 56 12.64 -10.15 13.40
CA PRO A 56 14.01 -9.70 13.59
C PRO A 56 14.99 -10.86 13.82
#